data_AF-A0A2W6E352-F1
#
_entry.id   AF-A0A2W6E352-F1
#
_cell.length_a   1.000
_cell.length_b   1.000
_cell.length_c   1.000
_cell.angle_alpha   90.00
_cell.angle_beta   90.00
_cell.angle_gamma   90.00
#
_symmetry.space_group_name_H-M   'P 1'
#
loop_
_entity.id
_entity.type
_entity.pdbx_description
1 polymer ?
#
loop_
_entity_poly.entity_id
_entity_poly.type
_entity_poly.pdbx_seq_one_letter_code
_entity_poly.pdbx_strand_id
1 'polypeptide(L)' 'MTNIIYNAGALIAAERGRRQFLAMHRESLAAEIDPIVPDVVLAQVWRGSSGQALLSRVLAGCDVAAT' A
#
# COMPACT_ATOMS: atom_id res chain seq x y z
N MET A 1 -8.31 1.83 -18.67
CA MET A 1 -8.38 1.49 -17.24
C MET A 1 -6.96 1.40 -16.73
N THR A 2 -6.59 2.25 -15.78
CA THR A 2 -5.23 2.26 -15.21
C THR A 2 -5.26 1.46 -13.93
N ASN A 3 -4.42 0.44 -13.83
CA ASN A 3 -4.30 -0.38 -12.63
C ASN A 3 -2.97 -0.06 -11.95
N ILE A 4 -3.00 0.22 -10.64
CA ILE A 4 -1.80 0.52 -9.85
C ILE A 4 -1.52 -0.69 -8.97
N ILE A 5 -0.30 -1.22 -9.04
CA ILE A 5 0.12 -2.38 -8.25
C ILE A 5 1.25 -1.95 -7.32
N TYR A 6 1.07 -2.14 -6.01
CA TYR A 6 2.09 -1.86 -5.02
C TYR A 6 3.03 -3.06 -4.83
N ASN A 7 4.33 -2.79 -4.98
CA ASN A 7 5.39 -3.74 -4.67
C ASN A 7 5.87 -3.58 -3.21
N ALA A 8 6.84 -4.41 -2.81
CA ALA A 8 7.38 -4.36 -1.46
C ALA A 8 7.97 -2.98 -1.10
N GLY A 9 8.61 -2.30 -2.05
CA GLY A 9 9.16 -0.96 -1.86
C GLY A 9 8.09 0.09 -1.54
N ALA A 10 6.93 -0.01 -2.19
CA ALA A 10 5.77 0.83 -1.92
C ALA A 10 5.23 0.60 -0.50
N LEU A 11 5.07 -0.65 -0.08
CA LEU A 11 4.62 -0.98 1.28
C LEU A 11 5.64 -0.55 2.36
N ILE A 12 6.95 -0.68 2.08
CA ILE A 12 8.00 -0.17 2.98
C ILE A 12 7.95 1.38 3.06
N ALA A 13 7.66 2.06 1.96
CA ALA A 13 7.48 3.51 1.95
C ALA A 13 6.23 3.93 2.73
N ALA A 14 5.15 3.15 2.64
CA ALA A 14 3.93 3.30 3.44
C ALA A 14 4.20 3.13 4.93
N GLU A 15 4.85 2.03 5.33
CA GLU A 15 5.22 1.74 6.73
C GLU A 15 6.08 2.86 7.33
N ARG A 16 7.00 3.44 6.54
CA ARG A 16 7.86 4.56 6.95
C ARG A 16 7.20 5.94 6.85
N GLY A 17 5.94 6.01 6.43
CA GLY A 17 5.21 7.28 6.28
C GLY A 17 5.85 8.26 5.30
N ARG A 18 6.46 7.77 4.22
CA ARG A 18 7.09 8.62 3.20
C ARG A 18 6.06 9.55 2.57
N ARG A 19 6.23 10.86 2.75
CA ARG A 19 5.28 11.90 2.31
C ARG A 19 4.89 11.78 0.83
N GLN A 20 5.87 11.52 -0.04
CA GLN A 20 5.63 11.39 -1.49
C GLN A 20 4.71 10.19 -1.80
N PHE A 21 4.99 9.03 -1.20
CA PHE A 21 4.14 7.85 -1.36
C PHE A 21 2.72 8.13 -0.85
N LEU A 22 2.60 8.75 0.34
CA LEU A 22 1.28 9.06 0.92
C LEU A 22 0.49 10.10 0.10
N ALA A 23 1.17 11.00 -0.63
CA ALA A 23 0.50 11.93 -1.53
C ALA A 23 -0.04 11.18 -2.77
N MET A 24 0.83 10.42 -3.44
CA MET A 24 0.46 9.59 -4.60
C MET A 24 -0.67 8.60 -4.26
N HIS A 25 -0.63 7.96 -3.09
CA HIS A 25 -1.69 7.05 -2.65
C HIS A 25 -3.03 7.77 -2.51
N ARG A 26 -3.05 8.96 -1.87
CA ARG A 26 -4.28 9.77 -1.76
C ARG A 26 -4.80 10.24 -3.11
N GLU A 27 -3.91 10.62 -4.03
CA GLU A 27 -4.28 10.99 -5.40
C GLU A 27 -4.90 9.81 -6.15
N SER A 28 -4.38 8.59 -5.94
CA SER A 28 -4.94 7.36 -6.53
C SER A 28 -6.37 7.12 -6.03
N LEU A 29 -6.58 7.20 -4.71
CA LEU A 29 -7.92 7.05 -4.11
C LEU A 29 -8.89 8.15 -4.56
N ALA A 30 -8.42 9.40 -4.67
CA ALA A 30 -9.22 10.51 -5.15
C ALA A 30 -9.64 10.36 -6.63
N ALA A 31 -8.86 9.58 -7.40
CA ALA A 31 -9.18 9.21 -8.77
C ALA A 31 -10.00 7.90 -8.86
N GLU A 32 -10.53 7.41 -7.73
CA GLU A 32 -11.30 6.16 -7.64
C GLU A 32 -10.52 4.93 -8.16
N ILE A 33 -9.20 4.94 -7.94
CA ILE A 33 -8.31 3.81 -8.23
C ILE A 33 -7.89 3.17 -6.92
N ASP A 34 -8.42 1.99 -6.67
CA ASP A 34 -8.01 1.13 -5.55
C ASP A 34 -6.73 0.39 -5.95
N PRO A 35 -5.56 0.71 -5.35
CA PRO A 35 -4.31 0.05 -5.72
C PRO A 35 -4.36 -1.42 -5.30
N ILE A 36 -3.85 -2.30 -6.17
CA ILE A 36 -3.75 -3.72 -5.90
C ILE A 36 -2.46 -4.00 -5.11
N VAL A 37 -2.60 -4.78 -4.04
CA VAL A 37 -1.49 -5.31 -3.25
C VAL A 37 -1.49 -6.82 -3.37
N PRO A 38 -0.48 -7.44 -4.00
CA PRO A 38 -0.34 -8.89 -3.97
C PRO A 38 -0.14 -9.39 -2.54
N ASP A 39 -0.90 -10.41 -2.14
CA ASP A 39 -0.81 -11.06 -0.83
C ASP A 39 0.61 -11.55 -0.48
N VAL A 40 1.34 -12.08 -1.47
CA VAL A 40 2.74 -12.50 -1.33
C VAL A 40 3.67 -11.32 -1.00
N VAL A 41 3.40 -10.13 -1.54
CA VAL A 41 4.16 -8.90 -1.26
C VAL A 41 3.83 -8.40 0.14
N LEU A 42 2.56 -8.43 0.53
CA LEU A 42 2.13 -8.08 1.89
C LEU A 42 2.82 -8.98 2.92
N ALA A 43 2.82 -10.30 2.71
CA ALA A 43 3.46 -11.27 3.59
C ALA A 43 4.98 -11.03 3.76
N GLN A 44 5.67 -10.54 2.73
CA GLN A 44 7.10 -10.21 2.80
C GLN A 44 7.40 -9.00 3.70
N VAL A 45 6.49 -8.03 3.74
CA VAL A 45 6.69 -6.74 4.42
C VAL A 45 6.11 -6.75 5.83
N TRP A 46 5.07 -7.55 6.09
CA TRP A 46 4.42 -7.63 7.39
C TRP A 46 5.32 -8.29 8.43
N ARG A 47 5.91 -7.49 9.33
CA ARG A 47 6.84 -7.98 10.38
C ARG A 47 6.46 -7.60 11.81
N GLY A 48 5.25 -7.07 12.04
CA GLY A 48 4.78 -6.71 13.38
C GLY A 48 5.53 -5.52 14.01
N SER A 49 6.09 -4.61 13.20
CA SER A 49 6.83 -3.43 13.64
C SER A 49 5.90 -2.29 14.13
N SER A 50 6.47 -1.24 14.73
CA SER A 50 5.72 -0.03 15.12
C SER A 50 5.12 0.75 13.93
N GLY A 51 5.63 0.57 12.71
CA GLY A 51 5.10 1.20 11.49
C GLY A 51 3.84 0.54 10.93
N GLN A 52 3.41 -0.58 11.49
CA GLN A 52 2.29 -1.38 10.99
C GLN A 52 0.95 -0.64 11.09
N ALA A 53 0.75 0.24 12.07
CA ALA A 53 -0.49 1.02 12.17
C ALA A 53 -0.72 1.90 10.94
N LEU A 54 0.35 2.50 10.39
CA LEU A 54 0.24 3.34 9.19
C LEU A 54 0.09 2.48 7.93
N LEU A 55 0.83 1.37 7.85
CA LEU A 55 0.68 0.41 6.75
C LEU A 55 -0.76 -0.12 6.69
N SER A 56 -1.35 -0.53 7.81
CA SER A 56 -2.76 -0.95 7.89
C SER A 56 -3.72 0.12 7.36
N ARG A 57 -3.46 1.40 7.64
CA ARG A 57 -4.32 2.49 7.15
C ARG A 57 -4.21 2.71 5.64
N VAL A 58 -3.05 2.48 5.05
CA VAL A 58 -2.85 2.51 3.60
C VAL A 58 -3.55 1.30 2.95
N LEU A 59 -3.38 0.11 3.54
CA LEU A 59 -4.01 -1.12 3.04
C LEU A 59 -5.54 -1.08 3.07
N ALA A 60 -6.15 -0.28 3.95
CA ALA A 60 -7.60 -0.09 3.99
C ALA A 60 -8.18 0.54 2.71
N GLY A 61 -7.36 1.21 1.91
CA GLY A 61 -7.74 1.72 0.58
C GLY A 61 -7.14 0.92 -0.57
N CYS A 62 -6.75 -0.35 -0.33
CA CYS A 62 -6.15 -1.19 -1.36
C CYS A 62 -6.95 -2.49 -1.52
N ASP A 63 -6.94 -3.03 -2.73
CA ASP A 63 -7.43 -4.38 -2.99
C ASP A 63 -6.28 -5.37 -2.77
N VAL A 64 -6.42 -6.24 -1.76
CA VAL A 64 -5.46 -7.33 -1.56
C VAL A 64 -5.85 -8.51 -2.43
N ALA A 65 -5.07 -8.77 -3.47
CA ALA A 65 -5.30 -9.85 -4.40
C ALA A 65 -4.51 -11.11 -3.98
N ALA A 66 -5.20 -12.25 -3.96
CA ALA A 66 -4.55 -13.55 -3.86
C ALA A 66 -3.80 -13.84 -5.17
N THR A 67 -2.51 -14.18 -5.06
CA THR A 67 -1.63 -14.47 -6.20
C THR A 67 -1.52 -15.95 -6.46
#